data_AF-A0A5S4X6I7-F1
#
_entry.id   AF-A0A5S4X6I7-F1
#
_cell.length_a   1.000
_cell.length_b   1.000
_cell.length_c   1.000
_cell.angle_alpha   90.00
_cell.angle_beta   90.00
_cell.angle_gamma   90.00
#
_symmetry.space_group_name_H-M   'P 1'
#
loop_
_entity.id
_entity.type
_entity.pdbx_description
1 polymer ?
#
loop_
_entity_poly.entity_id
_entity_poly.type
_entity_poly.pdbx_seq_one_letter_code
_entity_poly.pdbx_strand_id
1 'polypeptide(L)'
;MEPDLELVQIRPGESFAAWSHGYPFRTVRWHFHPEYELHMVAATTGRYFVGDFIGDFAPGNLVLTGPNLPHNWVSDIPPGTSIPLRCRIIQFSEEFIDGAIKALPELAALQPVLESSRRGVLFSSETSQRLLPLLEETMQANGMRRIELFMLIAGVLSRARGSRVLASASYLPDPSGYMSAGINKALAYLRKHLTKPFSEMDLAEIAGQTTSAFSRAFRQHTGMSLTQYVKRLRINLACQILMSDEQASIASICYEVGYNNMSNFNRQFLAEKGMTPSQFRRLLFDNINAPKAA
;
A
#
# COMPACT_ATOMS: atom_id res chain seq x y z
N MET A 1 0.59 1.40 -21.47
CA MET A 1 0.84 2.41 -20.42
C MET A 1 1.66 1.71 -19.35
N GLU A 2 2.83 2.23 -18.99
CA GLU A 2 3.61 1.67 -17.87
C GLU A 2 2.86 1.95 -16.55
N PRO A 3 2.75 0.98 -15.64
CA PRO A 3 2.10 1.20 -14.36
C PRO A 3 2.98 2.04 -13.44
N ASP A 4 2.37 2.92 -12.65
CA ASP A 4 3.09 3.72 -11.65
C ASP A 4 3.31 2.93 -10.36
N LEU A 5 4.45 3.14 -9.69
CA LEU A 5 4.59 2.65 -8.32
C LEU A 5 3.72 3.46 -7.36
N GLU A 6 2.86 2.78 -6.61
CA GLU A 6 2.19 3.32 -5.43
C GLU A 6 3.04 3.10 -4.17
N LEU A 7 3.20 4.15 -3.37
CA LEU A 7 3.85 4.06 -2.07
C LEU A 7 2.81 3.77 -1.00
N VAL A 8 2.66 2.49 -0.67
CA VAL A 8 1.85 2.06 0.47
C VAL A 8 2.54 2.45 1.77
N GLN A 9 1.77 3.02 2.68
CA GLN A 9 2.25 3.45 3.99
C GLN A 9 1.49 2.75 5.10
N ILE A 10 2.18 1.86 5.79
CA ILE A 10 1.71 1.24 7.03
C ILE A 10 2.26 2.08 8.20
N ARG A 11 1.39 2.52 9.10
CA ARG A 11 1.77 3.40 10.22
C ARG A 11 2.66 2.66 11.22
N PRO A 12 3.62 3.33 11.87
CA PRO A 12 4.35 2.77 13.01
C PRO A 12 3.37 2.24 14.07
N GLY A 13 3.59 1.02 14.56
CA GLY A 13 2.70 0.35 15.52
C GLY A 13 1.51 -0.39 14.89
N GLU A 14 1.34 -0.34 13.56
CA GLU A 14 0.34 -1.12 12.83
C GLU A 14 1.01 -2.21 11.98
N SER A 15 0.37 -3.38 11.88
CA SER A 15 0.87 -4.49 11.05
C SER A 15 0.43 -4.41 9.58
N PHE A 16 -0.64 -3.68 9.30
CA PHE A 16 -1.22 -3.52 7.97
C PHE A 16 -1.93 -2.16 7.86
N ALA A 17 -2.03 -1.62 6.65
CA ALA A 17 -2.79 -0.41 6.36
C ALA A 17 -4.26 -0.78 6.03
N ALA A 18 -5.19 0.02 6.51
CA ALA A 18 -6.61 -0.10 6.20
C ALA A 18 -7.21 1.29 6.02
N TRP A 19 -7.84 1.54 4.88
CA TRP A 19 -8.37 2.86 4.54
C TRP A 19 -9.47 2.79 3.49
N SER A 20 -10.25 3.86 3.40
CA SER A 20 -11.33 4.01 2.43
C SER A 20 -11.13 5.29 1.64
N HIS A 21 -11.60 5.31 0.39
CA HIS A 21 -11.60 6.54 -0.39
C HIS A 21 -12.75 6.64 -1.38
N GLY A 22 -13.02 7.87 -1.78
CA GLY A 22 -14.02 8.25 -2.78
C GLY A 22 -13.47 8.37 -4.20
N TYR A 23 -14.14 9.17 -5.04
CA TYR A 23 -13.69 9.59 -6.36
C TYR A 23 -13.89 11.12 -6.54
N PRO A 24 -12.98 11.82 -7.24
CA PRO A 24 -11.68 11.35 -7.72
C PRO A 24 -10.71 11.11 -6.56
N PHE A 25 -9.77 10.19 -6.75
CA PHE A 25 -8.72 9.95 -5.76
C PHE A 25 -7.43 9.58 -6.46
N ARG A 26 -6.29 10.02 -5.92
CA ARG A 26 -4.98 9.96 -6.60
C ARG A 26 -4.57 8.57 -7.06
N THR A 27 -4.97 7.51 -6.34
CA THR A 27 -4.60 6.10 -6.62
C THR A 27 -5.48 5.45 -7.68
N VAL A 28 -6.51 6.14 -8.17
CA VAL A 28 -7.36 5.67 -9.28
C VAL A 28 -6.63 5.86 -10.62
N ARG A 29 -5.57 5.07 -10.82
CA ARG A 29 -4.73 5.04 -12.03
C ARG A 29 -4.07 3.67 -12.16
N TRP A 30 -3.45 3.40 -13.30
CA TRP A 30 -2.69 2.16 -13.53
C TRP A 30 -1.45 2.13 -12.63
N HIS A 31 -1.42 1.26 -11.63
CA HIS A 31 -0.35 1.23 -10.63
C HIS A 31 -0.04 -0.17 -10.10
N PHE A 32 1.03 -0.30 -9.32
CA PHE A 32 1.44 -1.50 -8.59
C PHE A 32 2.15 -1.13 -7.29
N HIS A 33 2.28 -2.10 -6.38
CA HIS A 33 3.02 -1.97 -5.12
C HIS A 33 3.43 -3.35 -4.58
N PRO A 34 4.46 -3.45 -3.72
CA PRO A 34 4.96 -4.74 -3.22
C PRO A 34 4.06 -5.41 -2.16
N GLU A 35 3.03 -4.73 -1.67
CA GLU A 35 2.05 -5.29 -0.72
C GLU A 35 1.03 -6.19 -1.41
N TYR A 36 0.44 -7.09 -0.63
CA TYR A 36 -0.88 -7.63 -0.95
C TYR A 36 -1.94 -6.55 -0.73
N GLU A 37 -2.89 -6.41 -1.64
CA GLU A 37 -4.04 -5.51 -1.51
C GLU A 37 -5.35 -6.28 -1.62
N LEU A 38 -6.19 -6.20 -0.58
CA LEU A 38 -7.59 -6.60 -0.63
C LEU A 38 -8.46 -5.38 -0.92
N HIS A 39 -9.00 -5.32 -2.13
CA HIS A 39 -9.78 -4.20 -2.66
C HIS A 39 -11.27 -4.56 -2.72
N MET A 40 -12.11 -3.82 -2.01
CA MET A 40 -13.58 -3.95 -2.04
C MET A 40 -14.21 -2.70 -2.64
N VAL A 41 -14.91 -2.84 -3.77
CA VAL A 41 -15.72 -1.75 -4.33
C VAL A 41 -17.01 -1.59 -3.53
N ALA A 42 -17.27 -0.39 -3.03
CA ALA A 42 -18.46 -0.01 -2.28
C ALA A 42 -19.49 0.74 -3.14
N ALA A 43 -19.04 1.47 -4.16
CA ALA A 43 -19.89 2.25 -5.06
C ALA A 43 -19.26 2.33 -6.46
N THR A 44 -20.09 2.76 -7.42
CA THR A 44 -19.81 2.85 -8.86
C THR A 44 -19.71 1.52 -9.59
N THR A 45 -19.84 1.60 -10.91
CA THR A 45 -19.59 0.52 -11.87
C THR A 45 -18.53 0.99 -12.87
N GLY A 46 -17.93 0.06 -13.58
CA GLY A 46 -17.00 0.37 -14.66
C GLY A 46 -16.10 -0.80 -14.98
N ARG A 47 -14.90 -0.51 -15.46
CA ARG A 47 -13.91 -1.52 -15.85
C ARG A 47 -12.72 -1.54 -14.91
N TYR A 48 -12.24 -2.73 -14.60
CA TYR A 48 -11.02 -2.92 -13.83
C TYR A 48 -10.03 -3.79 -14.59
N PHE A 49 -8.76 -3.56 -14.25
CA PHE A 49 -7.60 -4.11 -14.92
C PHE A 49 -6.74 -4.78 -13.85
N VAL A 50 -6.32 -6.01 -14.07
CA VAL A 50 -5.44 -6.75 -13.17
C VAL A 50 -4.49 -7.57 -14.03
N GLY A 51 -3.23 -7.14 -14.11
CA GLY A 51 -2.28 -7.67 -15.08
C GLY A 51 -2.78 -7.50 -16.52
N ASP A 52 -3.02 -8.62 -17.21
CA ASP A 52 -3.61 -8.66 -18.56
C ASP A 52 -5.13 -8.88 -18.56
N PHE A 53 -5.74 -9.07 -17.39
CA PHE A 53 -7.18 -9.23 -17.27
C PHE A 53 -7.90 -7.89 -17.35
N ILE A 54 -9.01 -7.87 -18.10
CA ILE A 54 -9.96 -6.77 -18.16
C ILE A 54 -11.34 -7.34 -17.84
N GLY A 55 -12.07 -6.69 -16.93
CA GLY A 55 -13.45 -7.06 -16.64
C GLY A 55 -14.25 -5.90 -16.10
N ASP A 56 -15.55 -6.14 -15.92
CA ASP A 56 -16.47 -5.17 -15.34
C ASP A 56 -16.56 -5.36 -13.83
N PHE A 57 -16.70 -4.25 -13.10
CA PHE A 57 -16.96 -4.26 -11.67
C PHE A 57 -18.25 -3.54 -11.32
N ALA A 58 -18.79 -3.92 -10.17
CA ALA A 58 -19.94 -3.31 -9.50
C ALA A 58 -19.69 -3.31 -7.98
N PRO A 59 -20.54 -2.66 -7.17
CA PRO A 59 -20.46 -2.77 -5.72
C PRO A 59 -20.43 -4.22 -5.25
N GLY A 60 -19.53 -4.54 -4.32
CA GLY A 60 -19.24 -5.89 -3.86
C GLY A 60 -18.16 -6.62 -4.67
N ASN A 61 -17.58 -6.01 -5.71
CA ASN A 61 -16.38 -6.54 -6.36
C ASN A 61 -15.23 -6.58 -5.35
N LEU A 62 -14.79 -7.80 -5.00
CA LEU A 62 -13.75 -8.06 -4.02
C LEU A 62 -12.59 -8.78 -4.69
N VAL A 63 -11.43 -8.14 -4.71
CA VAL A 63 -10.23 -8.69 -5.35
C VAL A 63 -9.05 -8.65 -4.37
N LEU A 64 -8.30 -9.74 -4.27
CA LEU A 64 -6.97 -9.75 -3.66
C LEU A 64 -5.92 -9.72 -4.76
N THR A 65 -5.12 -8.66 -4.81
CA THR A 65 -3.94 -8.53 -5.67
C THR A 65 -2.69 -8.81 -4.85
N GLY A 66 -1.78 -9.60 -5.42
CA GLY A 66 -0.50 -9.94 -4.82
C GLY A 66 0.58 -8.90 -5.13
N PRO A 67 1.75 -9.04 -4.50
CA PRO A 67 2.88 -8.14 -4.69
C PRO A 67 3.22 -7.87 -6.15
N ASN A 68 3.38 -6.59 -6.47
CA ASN A 68 3.82 -6.05 -7.76
C ASN A 68 2.93 -6.39 -8.96
N LEU A 69 1.70 -6.86 -8.73
CA LEU A 69 0.72 -7.10 -9.78
C LEU A 69 0.07 -5.75 -10.18
N PRO A 70 0.25 -5.26 -11.42
CA PRO A 70 -0.37 -4.02 -11.84
C PRO A 70 -1.90 -4.10 -11.85
N HIS A 71 -2.57 -3.07 -11.33
CA HIS A 71 -4.01 -3.03 -11.25
C HIS A 71 -4.59 -1.60 -11.31
N ASN A 72 -5.88 -1.50 -11.67
CA ASN A 72 -6.66 -0.26 -11.64
C ASN A 72 -8.16 -0.55 -11.72
N TRP A 73 -8.99 0.30 -11.11
CA TRP A 73 -10.44 0.31 -11.30
C TRP A 73 -10.88 1.67 -11.86
N VAL A 74 -11.35 1.71 -13.10
CA VAL A 74 -11.83 2.92 -13.79
C VAL A 74 -13.35 2.97 -13.73
N SER A 75 -13.91 3.99 -13.09
CA SER A 75 -15.37 4.14 -12.95
C SER A 75 -15.98 4.80 -14.18
N ASP A 76 -17.13 4.29 -14.61
CA ASP A 76 -17.94 4.89 -15.67
C ASP A 76 -18.88 5.94 -15.06
N ILE A 77 -18.31 7.10 -14.76
CA ILE A 77 -19.03 8.22 -14.14
C ILE A 77 -18.79 9.53 -14.90
N PRO A 78 -19.79 10.43 -14.97
CA PRO A 78 -19.65 11.70 -15.68
C PRO A 78 -18.48 12.54 -15.13
N PRO A 79 -17.76 13.29 -16.00
CA PRO A 79 -16.76 14.25 -15.56
C PRO A 79 -17.31 15.23 -14.52
N GLY A 80 -16.52 15.53 -13.48
CA GLY A 80 -16.94 16.41 -12.38
C GLY A 80 -17.78 15.74 -11.28
N THR A 81 -18.13 14.46 -11.43
CA THR A 81 -18.83 13.70 -10.37
C THR A 81 -17.89 13.43 -9.20
N SER A 82 -18.38 13.64 -7.98
CA SER A 82 -17.69 13.20 -6.76
C SER A 82 -18.50 12.12 -6.04
N ILE A 83 -17.80 11.07 -5.59
CA ILE A 83 -18.37 9.98 -4.81
C ILE A 83 -17.65 9.96 -3.46
N PRO A 84 -18.33 10.14 -2.32
CA PRO A 84 -17.67 10.22 -1.01
C PRO A 84 -16.95 8.93 -0.59
N LEU A 85 -17.57 7.78 -0.90
CA LEU A 85 -17.02 6.47 -0.59
C LEU A 85 -17.19 5.56 -1.80
N ARG A 86 -16.06 5.11 -2.34
CA ARG A 86 -16.00 4.25 -3.52
C ARG A 86 -15.45 2.88 -3.20
N CYS A 87 -14.45 2.78 -2.34
CA CYS A 87 -13.84 1.49 -2.02
C CYS A 87 -13.22 1.46 -0.62
N ARG A 88 -12.94 0.25 -0.18
CA ARG A 88 -12.25 -0.09 1.07
C ARG A 88 -11.06 -0.98 0.74
N ILE A 89 -9.91 -0.64 1.30
CA ILE A 89 -8.63 -1.25 0.96
C ILE A 89 -7.96 -1.72 2.26
N ILE A 90 -7.45 -2.95 2.25
CA ILE A 90 -6.48 -3.46 3.22
C ILE A 90 -5.20 -3.80 2.47
N GLN A 91 -4.07 -3.26 2.93
CA GLN A 91 -2.75 -3.53 2.36
C GLN A 91 -1.80 -4.05 3.43
N PHE A 92 -1.11 -5.15 3.14
CA PHE A 92 -0.15 -5.76 4.08
C PHE A 92 1.08 -6.32 3.35
N SER A 93 2.23 -6.27 4.03
CA SER A 93 3.49 -6.70 3.43
C SER A 93 3.66 -8.22 3.44
N GLU A 94 4.47 -8.72 2.50
CA GLU A 94 4.91 -10.11 2.46
C GLU A 94 5.66 -10.50 3.75
N GLU A 95 6.55 -9.63 4.26
CA GLU A 95 7.26 -9.85 5.53
C GLU A 95 6.30 -10.06 6.72
N PHE A 96 5.23 -9.27 6.81
CA PHE A 96 4.27 -9.39 7.90
C PHE A 96 3.54 -10.73 7.84
N ILE A 97 2.98 -11.08 6.67
CA ILE A 97 2.16 -12.29 6.56
C ILE A 97 3.02 -13.56 6.68
N ASP A 98 4.24 -13.57 6.14
CA ASP A 98 5.19 -14.68 6.31
C ASP A 98 5.59 -14.85 7.78
N GLY A 99 5.86 -13.74 8.47
CA GLY A 99 6.14 -13.74 9.91
C GLY A 99 4.96 -14.27 10.73
N ALA A 100 3.73 -13.87 10.38
CA ALA A 100 2.53 -14.34 11.04
C ALA A 100 2.30 -15.84 10.82
N ILE A 101 2.47 -16.34 9.59
CA ILE A 101 2.37 -17.78 9.27
C ILE A 101 3.41 -18.59 10.03
N LYS A 102 4.64 -18.06 10.17
CA LYS A 102 5.69 -18.72 10.94
C LYS A 102 5.37 -18.80 12.44
N ALA A 103 4.74 -17.77 13.00
CA ALA A 103 4.37 -17.72 14.41
C ALA A 103 3.09 -18.50 14.73
N LEU A 104 2.14 -18.53 13.79
CA LEU A 104 0.80 -19.12 13.92
C LEU A 104 0.56 -20.08 12.73
N PRO A 105 0.94 -21.37 12.85
CA PRO A 105 0.89 -22.33 11.75
C PRO A 105 -0.49 -22.50 11.10
N GLU A 106 -1.59 -22.23 11.82
CA GLU A 106 -2.95 -22.26 11.31
C GLU A 106 -3.16 -21.27 10.15
N LEU A 107 -2.39 -20.18 10.10
CA LEU A 107 -2.43 -19.22 9.01
C LEU A 107 -1.84 -19.76 7.70
N ALA A 108 -1.13 -20.90 7.72
CA ALA A 108 -0.68 -21.56 6.49
C ALA A 108 -1.84 -21.90 5.53
N ALA A 109 -3.07 -22.01 6.05
CA ALA A 109 -4.29 -22.14 5.23
C ALA A 109 -4.51 -20.97 4.25
N LEU A 110 -3.86 -19.82 4.44
CA LEU A 110 -3.90 -18.69 3.50
C LEU A 110 -2.97 -18.85 2.30
N GLN A 111 -1.93 -19.68 2.39
CA GLN A 111 -0.89 -19.77 1.36
C GLN A 111 -1.47 -20.00 -0.05
N PRO A 112 -2.46 -20.90 -0.28
CA PRO A 112 -3.03 -21.09 -1.61
C PRO A 112 -3.66 -19.82 -2.20
N VAL A 113 -4.30 -19.00 -1.35
CA VAL A 113 -4.93 -17.73 -1.75
C VAL A 113 -3.88 -16.66 -2.01
N LEU A 114 -2.84 -16.57 -1.19
CA LEU A 114 -1.73 -15.63 -1.38
C LEU A 114 -0.99 -15.94 -2.69
N GLU A 115 -0.67 -17.20 -2.96
CA GLU A 115 -0.03 -17.60 -4.22
C GLU A 115 -0.93 -17.34 -5.43
N SER A 116 -2.23 -17.63 -5.31
CA SER A 116 -3.19 -17.31 -6.37
C SER A 116 -3.30 -15.80 -6.63
N SER A 117 -3.18 -14.97 -5.60
CA SER A 117 -3.27 -13.51 -5.73
C SER A 117 -2.13 -12.87 -6.50
N ARG A 118 -1.01 -13.57 -6.72
CA ARG A 118 0.05 -13.09 -7.63
C ARG A 118 -0.45 -12.87 -9.07
N ARG A 119 -1.59 -13.48 -9.43
CA ARG A 119 -2.34 -13.25 -10.67
C ARG A 119 -3.73 -12.65 -10.43
N GLY A 120 -3.99 -12.14 -9.23
CA GLY A 120 -5.25 -11.57 -8.80
C GLY A 120 -6.31 -12.63 -8.54
N VAL A 121 -7.01 -12.53 -7.42
CA VAL A 121 -8.11 -13.42 -7.05
C VAL A 121 -9.37 -12.60 -6.88
N LEU A 122 -10.35 -12.82 -7.77
CA LEU A 122 -11.72 -12.33 -7.60
C LEU A 122 -12.50 -13.31 -6.73
N PHE A 123 -13.08 -12.81 -5.64
CA PHE A 123 -13.91 -13.61 -4.75
C PHE A 123 -15.38 -13.59 -5.16
N SER A 124 -16.12 -14.63 -4.75
CA SER A 124 -17.55 -14.73 -4.97
C SER A 124 -18.34 -13.66 -4.21
N SER A 125 -19.54 -13.33 -4.68
CA SER A 125 -20.45 -12.42 -3.98
C SER A 125 -20.77 -12.86 -2.55
N GLU A 126 -20.86 -14.17 -2.30
CA GLU A 126 -21.04 -14.74 -0.96
C GLU A 126 -19.86 -14.38 -0.03
N THR A 127 -18.63 -14.58 -0.52
CA THR A 127 -17.41 -14.23 0.23
C THR A 127 -17.36 -12.72 0.48
N SER A 128 -17.68 -11.92 -0.54
CA SER A 128 -17.73 -10.47 -0.46
C SER A 128 -18.72 -9.96 0.60
N GLN A 129 -19.95 -10.49 0.61
CA GLN A 129 -20.98 -10.14 1.60
C GLN A 129 -20.56 -10.49 3.03
N ARG A 130 -19.89 -11.64 3.22
CA ARG A 130 -19.38 -12.05 4.54
C ARG A 130 -18.24 -11.15 5.03
N LEU A 131 -17.41 -10.64 4.12
CA LEU A 131 -16.27 -9.78 4.45
C LEU A 131 -16.66 -8.31 4.62
N LEU A 132 -17.73 -7.84 3.98
CA LEU A 132 -18.17 -6.45 4.03
C LEU A 132 -18.25 -5.87 5.46
N PRO A 133 -18.96 -6.49 6.43
CA PRO A 133 -19.04 -5.92 7.78
C PRO A 133 -17.67 -5.91 8.50
N LEU A 134 -16.83 -6.91 8.26
CA LEU A 134 -15.47 -6.96 8.83
C LEU A 134 -14.58 -5.86 8.27
N LEU A 135 -14.67 -5.60 6.96
CA LEU A 135 -13.94 -4.53 6.29
C LEU A 135 -14.41 -3.16 6.80
N GLU A 136 -15.71 -2.96 6.94
CA GLU A 136 -16.28 -1.71 7.48
C GLU A 136 -15.79 -1.42 8.90
N GLU A 137 -15.80 -2.43 9.77
CA GLU A 137 -15.29 -2.30 11.12
C GLU A 137 -13.78 -2.03 11.13
N THR A 138 -13.02 -2.70 10.26
CA THR A 138 -11.55 -2.55 10.18
C THR A 138 -11.12 -1.11 9.86
N MET A 139 -11.92 -0.36 9.11
CA MET A 139 -11.62 1.05 8.78
C MET A 139 -11.64 1.97 10.01
N GLN A 140 -12.35 1.58 11.07
CA GLN A 140 -12.54 2.37 12.28
C GLN A 140 -11.84 1.74 13.50
N ALA A 141 -11.39 0.49 13.39
CA ALA A 141 -10.76 -0.25 14.45
C ALA A 141 -9.34 0.23 14.74
N ASN A 142 -8.97 0.20 16.02
CA ASN A 142 -7.65 0.58 16.53
C ASN A 142 -7.09 -0.52 17.44
N GLY A 143 -5.78 -0.55 17.65
CA GLY A 143 -5.13 -1.48 18.57
C GLY A 143 -5.41 -2.96 18.27
N MET A 144 -5.61 -3.77 19.32
CA MET A 144 -5.79 -5.23 19.22
C MET A 144 -6.95 -5.63 18.30
N ARG A 145 -8.04 -4.84 18.29
CA ARG A 145 -9.23 -5.15 17.48
C ARG A 145 -8.92 -5.25 15.98
N ARG A 146 -7.94 -4.48 15.49
CA ARG A 146 -7.49 -4.57 14.09
C ARG A 146 -6.94 -5.96 13.75
N ILE A 147 -6.16 -6.55 14.65
CA ILE A 147 -5.59 -7.88 14.44
C ILE A 147 -6.67 -8.96 14.55
N GLU A 148 -7.61 -8.84 15.49
CA GLU A 148 -8.77 -9.75 15.56
C GLU A 148 -9.55 -9.78 14.24
N LEU A 149 -9.85 -8.59 13.69
CA LEU A 149 -10.55 -8.45 12.41
C LEU A 149 -9.72 -9.00 11.25
N PHE A 150 -8.42 -8.73 11.23
CA PHE A 150 -7.52 -9.30 10.23
C PHE A 150 -7.54 -10.84 10.26
N MET A 151 -7.52 -11.46 11.43
CA MET A 151 -7.60 -12.92 11.58
C MET A 151 -8.95 -13.48 11.15
N LEU A 152 -10.05 -12.76 11.41
CA LEU A 152 -11.39 -13.14 10.91
C LEU A 152 -11.46 -13.06 9.39
N ILE A 153 -10.95 -11.98 8.80
CA ILE A 153 -10.87 -11.78 7.33
C ILE A 153 -10.03 -12.91 6.71
N ALA A 154 -8.83 -13.14 7.25
CA ALA A 154 -7.95 -14.24 6.86
C ALA A 154 -8.67 -15.60 6.88
N GLY A 155 -9.40 -15.88 7.96
CA GLY A 155 -10.18 -17.11 8.09
C GLY A 155 -11.26 -17.24 7.01
N VAL A 156 -11.97 -16.16 6.68
CA VAL A 156 -12.97 -16.19 5.61
C VAL A 156 -12.31 -16.41 4.25
N LEU A 157 -11.20 -15.72 3.96
CA LEU A 157 -10.46 -15.86 2.71
C LEU A 157 -9.91 -17.27 2.50
N SER A 158 -9.33 -17.90 3.53
CA SER A 158 -8.79 -19.26 3.43
C SER A 158 -9.83 -20.34 3.15
N ARG A 159 -11.12 -20.05 3.42
CA ARG A 159 -12.25 -20.95 3.16
C ARG A 159 -13.13 -20.50 1.99
N ALA A 160 -12.72 -19.46 1.26
CA ALA A 160 -13.50 -18.92 0.17
C ALA A 160 -13.69 -19.97 -0.94
N ARG A 161 -14.91 -20.08 -1.45
CA ARG A 161 -15.26 -20.95 -2.57
C ARG A 161 -15.74 -20.11 -3.75
N GLY A 162 -15.54 -20.65 -4.96
CA GLY A 162 -15.94 -19.97 -6.19
C GLY A 162 -15.09 -18.74 -6.53
N SER A 163 -13.86 -18.68 -6.03
CA SER A 163 -12.89 -17.65 -6.41
C SER A 163 -12.36 -17.91 -7.83
N ARG A 164 -12.05 -16.84 -8.56
CA ARG A 164 -11.51 -16.88 -9.92
C ARG A 164 -10.17 -16.15 -9.98
N VAL A 165 -9.14 -16.84 -10.51
CA VAL A 165 -7.87 -16.18 -10.86
C VAL A 165 -8.09 -15.30 -12.09
N LEU A 166 -7.55 -14.09 -12.06
CA LEU A 166 -7.85 -13.05 -13.06
C LEU A 166 -6.85 -13.06 -14.22
N ALA A 167 -5.58 -12.73 -13.95
CA ALA A 167 -4.55 -12.66 -14.97
C ALA A 167 -4.24 -14.04 -15.56
N SER A 168 -3.85 -14.08 -16.83
CA SER A 168 -3.62 -15.33 -17.56
C SER A 168 -2.49 -16.15 -16.93
N ALA A 169 -2.47 -17.46 -17.20
CA ALA A 169 -1.40 -18.30 -16.68
C ALA A 169 -0.02 -17.97 -17.27
N SER A 170 -0.02 -17.44 -18.49
CA SER A 170 1.13 -16.88 -19.19
C SER A 170 1.48 -15.45 -18.79
N TYR A 171 0.67 -14.82 -17.93
CA TYR A 171 0.99 -13.51 -17.39
C TYR A 171 2.22 -13.65 -16.50
N LEU A 172 3.36 -13.35 -17.09
CA LEU A 172 4.61 -13.14 -16.39
C LEU A 172 4.56 -11.68 -15.90
N PRO A 173 4.28 -11.40 -14.62
CA PRO A 173 4.84 -10.18 -14.06
C PRO A 173 6.33 -10.25 -14.36
N ASP A 174 6.87 -9.24 -15.05
CA ASP A 174 8.23 -9.14 -15.62
C ASP A 174 9.17 -10.32 -15.25
N PRO A 175 9.73 -11.10 -16.21
CA PRO A 175 10.50 -12.35 -16.00
C PRO A 175 11.65 -12.31 -14.99
N SER A 176 11.94 -11.12 -14.47
CA SER A 176 12.82 -10.77 -13.38
C SER A 176 12.33 -11.24 -11.99
N GLY A 177 11.57 -12.33 -11.84
CA GLY A 177 11.08 -12.83 -10.55
C GLY A 177 12.16 -13.00 -9.45
N TYR A 178 13.41 -13.25 -9.84
CA TYR A 178 14.58 -13.17 -8.94
C TYR A 178 15.01 -11.74 -8.61
N MET A 179 14.95 -10.82 -9.58
CA MET A 179 15.20 -9.40 -9.37
C MET A 179 14.10 -8.78 -8.51
N SER A 180 12.82 -9.13 -8.69
CA SER A 180 11.73 -8.62 -7.86
C SER A 180 11.76 -9.21 -6.45
N ALA A 181 12.10 -10.49 -6.26
CA ALA A 181 12.26 -11.07 -4.91
C ALA A 181 13.43 -10.44 -4.14
N GLY A 182 14.59 -10.26 -4.79
CA GLY A 182 15.74 -9.56 -4.20
C GLY A 182 15.44 -8.09 -3.90
N ILE A 183 14.79 -7.38 -4.83
CA ILE A 183 14.36 -6.00 -4.64
C ILE A 183 13.28 -5.89 -3.56
N ASN A 184 12.32 -6.81 -3.47
CA ASN A 184 11.31 -6.84 -2.41
C ASN A 184 11.96 -7.00 -1.03
N LYS A 185 12.96 -7.87 -0.89
CA LYS A 185 13.75 -8.00 0.35
C LYS A 185 14.49 -6.70 0.69
N ALA A 186 15.10 -6.06 -0.31
CA ALA A 186 15.76 -4.78 -0.12
C ALA A 186 14.75 -3.67 0.28
N LEU A 187 13.55 -3.65 -0.30
CA LEU A 187 12.48 -2.72 0.05
C LEU A 187 11.95 -2.96 1.48
N ALA A 188 11.80 -4.23 1.89
CA ALA A 188 11.42 -4.60 3.25
C ALA A 188 12.47 -4.12 4.27
N TYR A 189 13.75 -4.42 4.01
CA TYR A 189 14.86 -3.93 4.84
C TYR A 189 14.88 -2.40 4.92
N LEU A 190 14.71 -1.72 3.78
CA LEU A 190 14.68 -0.27 3.69
C LEU A 190 13.55 0.32 4.54
N ARG A 191 12.35 -0.28 4.55
CA ARG A 191 11.24 0.19 5.40
C ARG A 191 11.56 0.05 6.88
N LYS A 192 12.13 -1.09 7.29
CA LYS A 192 12.51 -1.36 8.68
C LYS A 192 13.65 -0.46 9.18
N HIS A 193 14.49 0.02 8.27
CA HIS A 193 15.69 0.81 8.58
C HIS A 193 15.68 2.20 7.94
N LEU A 194 14.49 2.69 7.58
CA LEU A 194 14.32 3.92 6.82
C LEU A 194 14.99 5.14 7.47
N THR A 195 15.01 5.17 8.80
CA THR A 195 15.54 6.27 9.62
C THR A 195 17.01 6.07 10.04
N LYS A 196 17.59 4.90 9.74
CA LYS A 196 18.99 4.57 10.02
C LYS A 196 19.87 4.82 8.79
N PRO A 197 21.20 5.00 8.95
CA PRO A 197 22.12 5.00 7.83
C PRO A 197 22.17 3.61 7.17
N PHE A 198 22.12 3.58 5.85
CA PHE A 198 22.37 2.40 5.02
C PHE A 198 23.02 2.86 3.71
N SER A 199 23.75 1.96 3.07
CA SER A 199 24.38 2.20 1.78
C SER A 199 23.60 1.48 0.66
N GLU A 200 23.75 1.95 -0.59
CA GLU A 200 23.21 1.23 -1.76
C GLU A 200 23.89 -0.13 -1.94
N MET A 201 25.13 -0.28 -1.44
CA MET A 201 25.86 -1.55 -1.44
C MET A 201 25.18 -2.58 -0.53
N ASP A 202 24.74 -2.16 0.66
CA ASP A 202 24.04 -3.03 1.62
C ASP A 202 22.75 -3.60 1.01
N LEU A 203 21.98 -2.75 0.32
CA LEU A 203 20.73 -3.15 -0.33
C LEU A 203 20.98 -4.03 -1.55
N ALA A 204 22.05 -3.79 -2.30
CA ALA A 204 22.45 -4.63 -3.41
C ALA A 204 22.85 -6.03 -2.93
N GLU A 205 23.59 -6.13 -1.82
CA GLU A 205 23.95 -7.39 -1.20
C GLU A 205 22.72 -8.18 -0.75
N ILE A 206 21.75 -7.53 -0.09
CA ILE A 206 20.46 -8.14 0.30
C ILE A 206 19.69 -8.67 -0.92
N ALA A 207 19.75 -7.93 -2.03
CA ALA A 207 19.12 -8.32 -3.29
C ALA A 207 19.89 -9.41 -4.04
N GLY A 208 21.10 -9.79 -3.60
CA GLY A 208 21.98 -10.73 -4.29
C GLY A 208 22.53 -10.18 -5.61
N GLN A 209 22.76 -8.87 -5.69
CA GLN A 209 23.14 -8.15 -6.91
C GLN A 209 24.38 -7.28 -6.69
N THR A 210 25.09 -6.96 -7.79
CA THR A 210 26.07 -5.88 -7.76
C THR A 210 25.36 -4.53 -7.63
N THR A 211 26.03 -3.52 -7.08
CA THR A 211 25.42 -2.18 -6.88
C THR A 211 24.87 -1.57 -8.17
N SER A 212 25.57 -1.75 -9.30
CA SER A 212 25.10 -1.23 -10.60
C SER A 212 23.90 -2.00 -11.16
N ALA A 213 23.84 -3.32 -10.95
CA ALA A 213 22.68 -4.13 -11.31
C ALA A 213 21.48 -3.77 -10.42
N PHE A 214 21.70 -3.62 -9.12
CA PHE A 214 20.68 -3.17 -8.17
C PHE A 214 20.11 -1.80 -8.53
N SER A 215 20.96 -0.80 -8.81
CA SER A 215 20.48 0.55 -9.15
C SER A 215 19.56 0.55 -10.37
N ARG A 216 19.92 -0.22 -11.41
CA ARG A 216 19.08 -0.39 -12.60
C ARG A 216 17.80 -1.16 -12.30
N ALA A 217 17.90 -2.29 -11.61
CA ALA A 217 16.78 -3.13 -11.23
C ALA A 217 15.78 -2.37 -10.34
N PHE A 218 16.27 -1.64 -9.34
CA PHE A 218 15.48 -0.81 -8.46
C PHE A 218 14.74 0.29 -9.23
N ARG A 219 15.42 0.97 -10.15
CA ARG A 219 14.77 2.01 -10.97
C ARG A 219 13.74 1.44 -11.94
N GLN A 220 14.01 0.28 -12.52
CA GLN A 220 13.05 -0.44 -13.36
C GLN A 220 11.84 -0.91 -12.54
N HIS A 221 12.09 -1.41 -11.33
CA HIS A 221 11.06 -1.93 -10.42
C HIS A 221 10.25 -0.83 -9.74
N THR A 222 10.82 0.33 -9.45
CA THR A 222 10.13 1.39 -8.68
C THR A 222 9.79 2.63 -9.50
N GLY A 223 10.26 2.71 -10.74
CA GLY A 223 10.17 3.90 -11.60
C GLY A 223 11.07 5.07 -11.17
N MET A 224 11.83 4.94 -10.07
CA MET A 224 12.63 6.04 -9.51
C MET A 224 13.97 5.57 -8.93
N SER A 225 14.90 6.50 -8.71
CA SER A 225 16.15 6.16 -8.01
C SER A 225 15.91 5.82 -6.54
N LEU A 226 16.79 5.00 -5.95
CA LEU A 226 16.78 4.70 -4.51
C LEU A 226 16.72 5.99 -3.66
N THR A 227 17.54 6.98 -4.00
CA THR A 227 17.57 8.27 -3.29
C THR A 227 16.23 9.00 -3.33
N GLN A 228 15.54 9.02 -4.47
CA GLN A 228 14.20 9.61 -4.58
C GLN A 228 13.17 8.83 -3.75
N TYR A 229 13.22 7.50 -3.83
CA TYR A 229 12.33 6.62 -3.08
C TYR A 229 12.44 6.84 -1.56
N VAL A 230 13.67 6.83 -1.03
CA VAL A 230 13.95 7.06 0.40
C VAL A 230 13.50 8.43 0.85
N LYS A 231 13.78 9.48 0.07
CA LYS A 231 13.30 10.84 0.37
C LYS A 231 11.78 10.86 0.53
N ARG A 232 11.06 10.28 -0.43
CA ARG A 232 9.60 10.29 -0.43
C ARG A 232 9.04 9.52 0.77
N LEU A 233 9.61 8.36 1.09
CA LEU A 233 9.24 7.60 2.29
C LEU A 233 9.49 8.38 3.59
N ARG A 234 10.65 9.04 3.73
CA ARG A 234 10.95 9.84 4.94
C ARG A 234 10.05 11.07 5.09
N ILE A 235 9.75 11.77 3.99
CA ILE A 235 8.80 12.89 4.03
C ILE A 235 7.39 12.41 4.39
N ASN A 236 6.99 11.25 3.89
CA ASN A 236 5.72 10.65 4.24
C ASN A 236 5.65 10.25 5.72
N LEU A 237 6.71 9.64 6.27
CA LEU A 237 6.83 9.38 7.71
C LEU A 237 6.75 10.68 8.52
N ALA A 238 7.38 11.76 8.06
CA ALA A 238 7.30 13.06 8.71
C ALA A 238 5.87 13.60 8.74
N CYS A 239 5.12 13.47 7.64
CA CYS A 239 3.70 13.79 7.63
C CYS A 239 2.90 12.95 8.64
N GLN A 240 3.21 11.65 8.79
CA GLN A 240 2.53 10.80 9.77
C GLN A 240 2.75 11.30 11.20
N ILE A 241 4.00 11.57 11.58
CA ILE A 241 4.31 12.10 12.92
C ILE A 241 3.63 13.45 13.13
N LEU A 242 3.64 14.33 12.11
CA LEU A 242 2.93 15.61 12.14
C LEU A 242 1.41 15.48 12.35
N MET A 243 0.81 14.37 11.90
CA MET A 243 -0.62 14.09 12.06
C MET A 243 -0.95 13.38 13.38
N SER A 244 -0.04 12.58 13.92
CA SER A 244 -0.28 11.77 15.11
C SER A 244 0.19 12.42 16.41
N ASP A 245 1.16 13.33 16.35
CA ASP A 245 1.74 14.01 17.50
C ASP A 245 1.80 15.53 17.28
N GLU A 246 0.87 16.25 17.92
CA GLU A 246 0.79 17.71 17.85
C GLU A 246 1.95 18.42 18.55
N GLN A 247 2.56 17.76 19.54
CA GLN A 247 3.59 18.34 20.42
C GLN A 247 5.01 18.11 19.89
N ALA A 248 5.21 17.10 19.03
CA ALA A 248 6.50 16.85 18.40
C ALA A 248 7.03 18.11 17.70
N SER A 249 8.26 18.53 17.97
CA SER A 249 8.85 19.68 17.29
C SER A 249 9.24 19.33 15.85
N ILE A 250 9.21 20.30 14.92
CA ILE A 250 9.68 20.03 13.54
C ILE A 250 11.15 19.60 13.53
N ALA A 251 11.94 20.09 14.49
CA ALA A 251 13.34 19.69 14.67
C ALA A 251 13.51 18.24 15.09
N SER A 252 12.74 17.77 16.08
CA SER A 252 12.77 16.37 16.46
C SER A 252 12.32 15.47 15.31
N ILE A 253 11.25 15.85 14.59
CA ILE A 253 10.75 15.10 13.43
C ILE A 253 11.81 14.98 12.33
N CYS A 254 12.54 16.06 12.03
CA CYS A 254 13.64 16.03 11.06
C CYS A 254 14.64 14.91 11.38
N TYR A 255 15.11 14.83 12.62
CA TYR A 255 16.08 13.81 13.03
C TYR A 255 15.45 12.43 13.13
N GLU A 256 14.23 12.33 13.65
CA GLU A 256 13.50 11.08 13.81
C GLU A 256 13.24 10.37 12.48
N VAL A 257 12.92 11.13 11.42
CA VAL A 257 12.71 10.57 10.08
C VAL A 257 14.02 10.32 9.31
N GLY A 258 15.17 10.49 9.96
CA GLY A 258 16.49 10.16 9.40
C GLY A 258 17.17 11.26 8.60
N TYR A 259 16.77 12.53 8.76
CA TYR A 259 17.53 13.67 8.22
C TYR A 259 18.47 14.25 9.28
N ASN A 260 19.70 14.53 8.84
CA ASN A 260 20.78 15.03 9.69
C ASN A 260 20.92 16.56 9.59
N ASN A 261 20.11 17.20 8.75
CA ASN A 261 20.19 18.62 8.45
C ASN A 261 18.78 19.19 8.17
N MET A 262 18.35 20.12 9.02
CA MET A 262 17.08 20.82 8.93
C MET A 262 16.86 21.51 7.57
N SER A 263 17.88 22.18 7.04
CA SER A 263 17.78 22.89 5.76
C SER A 263 17.54 21.94 4.61
N ASN A 264 18.13 20.73 4.65
CA ASN A 264 17.85 19.70 3.66
C ASN A 264 16.43 19.15 3.84
N PHE A 265 16.02 18.81 5.06
CA PHE A 265 14.67 18.33 5.35
C PHE A 265 13.58 19.30 4.85
N ASN A 266 13.66 20.58 5.21
CA ASN A 266 12.68 21.59 4.81
C ASN A 266 12.58 21.73 3.28
N ARG A 267 13.71 21.73 2.58
CA ARG A 267 13.76 21.80 1.12
C ARG A 267 13.12 20.56 0.46
N GLN A 268 13.41 19.36 0.96
CA GLN A 268 12.78 18.14 0.42
C GLN A 268 11.29 18.09 0.76
N PHE A 269 10.88 18.49 1.96
CA PHE A 269 9.47 18.52 2.36
C PHE A 269 8.68 19.49 1.48
N LEU A 270 9.20 20.70 1.25
CA LEU A 270 8.60 21.68 0.36
C LEU A 270 8.48 21.16 -1.07
N ALA A 271 9.53 20.54 -1.60
CA ALA A 271 9.52 19.98 -2.95
C ALA A 271 8.47 18.86 -3.12
N GLU A 272 8.31 18.00 -2.11
CA GLU A 272 7.39 16.85 -2.16
C GLU A 272 5.94 17.20 -1.82
N LYS A 273 5.70 18.22 -0.98
CA LYS A 273 4.36 18.57 -0.47
C LYS A 273 3.83 19.91 -0.97
N GLY A 274 4.64 20.71 -1.64
CA GLY A 274 4.30 22.07 -2.09
C GLY A 274 4.14 23.08 -0.94
N MET A 275 4.40 22.70 0.30
CA MET A 275 4.33 23.54 1.49
C MET A 275 5.36 23.12 2.53
N THR A 276 5.68 24.00 3.46
CA THR A 276 6.63 23.71 4.57
C THR A 276 6.00 22.80 5.64
N PRO A 277 6.80 22.09 6.47
CA PRO A 277 6.29 21.29 7.58
C PRO A 277 5.41 22.10 8.55
N SER A 278 5.77 23.36 8.84
CA SER A 278 4.98 24.24 9.71
C SER A 278 3.61 24.57 9.11
N GLN A 279 3.58 24.89 7.81
CA GLN A 279 2.32 25.14 7.09
C GLN A 279 1.45 23.89 7.04
N PHE A 280 2.06 22.72 6.80
CA PHE A 280 1.36 21.44 6.82
C PHE A 280 0.70 21.16 8.17
N ARG A 281 1.41 21.38 9.28
CA ARG A 281 0.85 21.25 10.64
C ARG A 281 -0.29 22.24 10.88
N ARG A 282 -0.13 23.49 10.45
CA ARG A 282 -1.17 24.50 10.60
C ARG A 282 -2.44 24.12 9.85
N LEU A 283 -2.30 23.62 8.63
CA LEU A 283 -3.42 23.12 7.81
C LEU A 283 -4.15 21.97 8.51
N LEU A 284 -3.43 21.03 9.13
CA LEU A 284 -4.05 19.95 9.92
C LEU A 284 -4.87 20.51 11.09
N PHE A 285 -4.30 21.44 11.85
CA PHE A 285 -4.99 22.08 12.97
C PHE A 285 -6.24 22.85 12.52
N ASP A 286 -6.14 23.59 11.43
CA ASP A 286 -7.26 24.36 10.87
C ASP A 286 -8.36 23.42 10.33
N ASN A 287 -8.00 22.26 9.76
CA ASN A 287 -8.96 21.24 9.31
C ASN A 287 -9.63 20.49 10.47
N ILE A 288 -8.93 20.27 11.59
CA ILE A 288 -9.49 19.63 12.80
C ILE A 288 -10.45 20.60 13.51
N ASN A 289 -10.12 21.89 13.53
CA ASN A 289 -10.90 22.93 14.21
C ASN A 289 -11.89 23.67 13.29
N ALA A 290 -11.94 23.32 12.00
CA ALA A 290 -12.97 23.83 11.11
C ALA A 290 -14.34 23.43 11.67
N PRO A 291 -15.25 24.39 11.92
CA PRO A 291 -16.62 24.03 12.29
C PRO A 291 -17.17 23.11 11.21
N LYS A 292 -17.75 21.96 11.60
CA LYS A 292 -18.51 21.12 10.68
C LYS A 292 -19.57 22.02 10.06
N ALA A 293 -19.32 22.49 8.84
CA ALA A 293 -20.30 23.26 8.09
C ALA A 293 -21.55 22.38 7.96
N ALA A 294 -22.66 22.93 8.47
CA ALA A 294 -23.98 22.34 8.50
C ALA A 294 -24.52 22.05 7.11
#